data_AF-A0A1B9LFC4-F1
#
_entry.id   AF-A0A1B9LFC4-F1
#
_cell.length_a   1.000
_cell.length_b   1.000
_cell.length_c   1.000
_cell.angle_alpha   90.00
_cell.angle_beta   90.00
_cell.angle_gamma   90.00
#
_symmetry.space_group_name_H-M   'P 1'
#
loop_
_entity.id
_entity.type
_entity.pdbx_description
1 polymer ?
#
loop_
_entity_poly.entity_id
_entity_poly.type
_entity_poly.pdbx_seq_one_letter_code
_entity_poly.pdbx_strand_id
1 'polypeptide(L)' 'MNYQKWKSEYLDSLNKKIKSHKYSVNYTEHYINELCLELLERGGFDEDYGHWECVTAEHASQESFEFWLKDYFTDEE' A
#
# COMPACT_ATOMS: atom_id res chain seq x y z
N MET A 1 -16.65 -5.62 8.10
CA MET A 1 -15.93 -4.34 7.85
C MET A 1 -16.53 -3.76 6.58
N ASN A 2 -16.75 -2.44 6.45
CA ASN A 2 -17.09 -1.87 5.14
C ASN A 2 -15.80 -1.46 4.41
N TYR A 3 -15.86 -1.32 3.09
CA TYR A 3 -14.69 -1.00 2.26
C TYR A 3 -14.01 0.29 2.72
N GLN A 4 -14.77 1.36 3.01
CA GLN A 4 -14.19 2.65 3.42
C GLN A 4 -13.35 2.53 4.70
N LYS A 5 -13.80 1.76 5.68
CA LYS A 5 -13.04 1.50 6.91
C LYS A 5 -11.81 0.64 6.61
N TRP A 6 -11.95 -0.42 5.81
CA TRP A 6 -10.84 -1.28 5.41
C TRP A 6 -9.76 -0.50 4.65
N LYS A 7 -10.16 0.33 3.68
CA LYS A 7 -9.30 1.20 2.88
C LYS A 7 -8.56 2.20 3.76
N SER A 8 -9.25 2.81 4.72
CA SER A 8 -8.60 3.74 5.67
C SER A 8 -7.53 3.04 6.50
N GLU A 9 -7.80 1.83 7.00
CA GLU A 9 -6.82 1.04 7.77
C GLU A 9 -5.63 0.59 6.89
N TYR A 10 -5.90 0.23 5.64
CA TYR A 10 -4.88 -0.16 4.66
C TYR A 10 -3.95 1.02 4.37
N LEU A 11 -4.52 2.20 4.05
CA LEU A 11 -3.76 3.39 3.68
C LEU A 11 -2.91 3.88 4.85
N ASP A 12 -3.45 3.91 6.07
CA ASP A 12 -2.70 4.30 7.27
C ASP A 12 -1.54 3.33 7.53
N SER A 13 -1.78 2.02 7.40
CA SER A 13 -0.76 0.99 7.62
C SER A 13 0.35 1.05 6.57
N LEU A 14 -0.01 1.19 5.28
CA LEU A 14 0.94 1.28 4.18
C LEU A 14 1.76 2.58 4.24
N ASN A 15 1.11 3.72 4.51
CA ASN A 15 1.78 5.00 4.68
C ASN A 15 2.85 4.92 5.78
N LYS A 16 2.52 4.36 6.95
CA LYS A 16 3.48 4.17 8.04
C LYS A 16 4.68 3.32 7.64
N LYS A 17 4.45 2.22 6.90
CA LYS A 17 5.53 1.33 6.42
C LYS A 17 6.44 2.07 5.44
N ILE A 18 5.87 2.73 4.44
CA ILE A 18 6.63 3.49 3.43
C ILE A 18 7.38 4.64 4.10
N LYS A 19 6.71 5.47 4.89
CA LYS A 19 7.30 6.64 5.57
C LYS A 19 8.46 6.27 6.49
N SER A 20 8.42 5.08 7.11
CA SER A 20 9.48 4.60 7.99
C SER A 20 10.63 3.90 7.24
N HIS A 21 10.49 3.65 5.94
CA HIS A 21 11.48 2.93 5.16
C HIS A 21 12.61 3.85 4.67
N LYS A 22 13.85 3.33 4.66
CA LYS A 22 15.06 4.09 4.26
C LYS A 22 14.98 4.70 2.85
N TYR A 23 14.28 4.03 1.93
CA TYR A 23 14.13 4.53 0.55
C TYR A 23 13.17 5.72 0.41
N SER A 24 12.42 6.01 1.47
CA SER A 24 11.43 7.11 1.50
C SER A 24 11.97 8.37 2.17
N VAL A 25 13.28 8.43 2.49
CA VAL A 25 13.89 9.55 3.23
C VAL A 25 13.64 10.92 2.59
N ASN A 26 13.49 10.95 1.26
CA ASN A 26 13.26 12.17 0.47
C ASN A 26 11.83 12.26 -0.09
N TYR A 27 10.93 11.34 0.27
CA TYR A 27 9.56 11.39 -0.21
C TYR A 27 8.76 12.44 0.55
N THR A 28 8.01 13.25 -0.17
CA THR A 28 7.05 14.15 0.45
C THR A 28 5.84 13.36 0.95
N GLU A 29 5.13 13.88 1.94
CA GLU A 29 3.90 13.23 2.43
C GLU A 29 2.84 13.09 1.33
N HIS A 30 2.75 14.09 0.44
CA HIS A 30 1.88 14.02 -0.73
C HIS A 30 2.28 12.85 -1.65
N TYR A 31 3.57 12.71 -1.97
CA TYR A 31 4.05 11.62 -2.81
C TYR A 31 3.77 10.23 -2.19
N ILE A 32 3.96 10.07 -0.87
CA ILE A 32 3.65 8.81 -0.18
C ILE A 32 2.17 8.49 -0.28
N ASN A 33 1.29 9.49 -0.13
CA ASN A 33 -0.15 9.29 -0.25
C ASN A 33 -0.55 8.83 -1.66
N GLU A 34 -0.03 9.48 -2.70
CA GLU A 34 -0.27 9.07 -4.09
C GLU A 34 0.23 7.64 -4.34
N LEU A 35 1.42 7.30 -3.86
CA LEU A 35 1.98 5.95 -3.97
C LEU A 35 1.12 4.89 -3.25
N CYS A 36 0.58 5.21 -2.06
CA CYS A 36 -0.31 4.29 -1.36
C CYS A 36 -1.61 4.04 -2.16
N LEU A 37 -2.13 5.05 -2.85
CA LEU A 37 -3.31 4.92 -3.71
C LEU A 37 -2.99 4.10 -4.96
N GLU A 38 -1.84 4.33 -5.60
CA GLU A 38 -1.38 3.52 -6.73
C GLU A 38 -1.27 2.04 -6.33
N LEU A 39 -0.66 1.74 -5.18
CA LEU A 39 -0.48 0.37 -4.70
C LEU A 39 -1.82 -0.30 -4.32
N LEU A 40 -2.79 0.47 -3.83
CA LEU A 40 -4.15 -0.02 -3.58
C LEU A 40 -4.81 -0.47 -4.90
N GLU A 41 -4.71 0.36 -5.94
CA GLU A 41 -5.26 0.08 -7.27
C GLU A 41 -4.55 -1.11 -7.93
N ARG A 42 -3.21 -1.15 -7.87
CA ARG A 42 -2.39 -2.24 -8.42
C ARG A 42 -2.60 -3.56 -7.69
N GLY A 43 -2.92 -3.51 -6.40
CA GLY A 43 -3.33 -4.68 -5.61
C GLY A 43 -4.73 -5.20 -5.95
N GLY A 44 -5.47 -4.51 -6.83
CA GLY A 44 -6.83 -4.89 -7.20
C GLY A 44 -7.83 -4.73 -6.04
N PHE A 45 -7.56 -3.83 -5.09
CA PHE A 45 -8.43 -3.59 -3.94
C PHE A 45 -9.49 -2.54 -4.24
N ASP A 46 -10.40 -2.90 -5.14
CA ASP A 46 -11.56 -2.09 -5.53
C ASP A 46 -12.79 -2.34 -4.62
N GLU A 47 -13.65 -1.34 -4.45
CA GLU A 47 -14.85 -1.44 -3.60
C GLU A 47 -15.81 -2.52 -4.08
N ASP A 48 -16.03 -2.62 -5.40
CA ASP A 48 -17.05 -3.46 -6.00
C ASP A 48 -16.55 -4.88 -6.34
N TYR A 49 -15.25 -5.03 -6.59
CA TYR A 49 -14.68 -6.29 -7.10
C TYR A 49 -13.38 -6.73 -6.43
N GLY A 50 -12.92 -6.02 -5.40
CA GLY A 50 -11.60 -6.29 -4.82
C GLY A 50 -11.56 -7.48 -3.86
N HIS A 51 -10.39 -8.10 -3.76
CA HIS A 51 -10.12 -9.18 -2.79
C HIS A 51 -10.09 -8.72 -1.33
N TRP A 52 -10.38 -7.44 -1.06
CA TRP A 52 -10.30 -6.80 0.25
C TRP A 52 -11.20 -7.46 1.30
N GLU A 53 -12.30 -8.09 0.90
CA GLU A 53 -13.20 -8.80 1.81
C GLU A 53 -12.58 -10.07 2.42
N CYS A 54 -11.59 -10.66 1.74
CA CYS A 54 -10.96 -11.92 2.12
C CYS A 54 -9.61 -11.76 2.84
N VAL A 55 -9.16 -10.51 3.01
CA VAL A 55 -7.83 -10.19 3.56
C VAL A 55 -7.93 -9.03 4.54
N THR A 56 -7.13 -9.04 5.60
CA THR A 56 -7.10 -7.88 6.50
C THR A 56 -6.37 -6.72 5.84
N ALA A 57 -6.76 -5.49 6.17
CA ALA A 57 -6.10 -4.29 5.69
C ALA A 57 -4.60 -4.28 6.01
N GLU A 58 -4.23 -4.81 7.19
CA GLU A 58 -2.83 -4.99 7.60
C GLU A 58 -2.07 -5.93 6.67
N HIS A 59 -2.63 -7.11 6.35
CA HIS A 59 -1.98 -8.07 5.47
C HIS A 59 -1.84 -7.53 4.04
N ALA A 60 -2.92 -6.97 3.48
CA ALA A 60 -2.88 -6.34 2.15
C ALA A 60 -1.86 -5.18 2.08
N SER A 61 -1.75 -4.38 3.14
CA SER A 61 -0.74 -3.31 3.21
C SER A 61 0.70 -3.87 3.25
N GLN A 62 0.90 -5.03 3.87
CA GLN A 62 2.20 -5.70 3.90
C GLN A 62 2.57 -6.24 2.51
N GLU A 63 1.64 -6.90 1.82
CA GLU A 63 1.86 -7.39 0.44
C GLU A 63 2.17 -6.23 -0.51
N SER A 64 1.42 -5.13 -0.40
CA SER A 64 1.64 -3.92 -1.22
C SER A 64 2.99 -3.25 -0.94
N PHE A 65 3.43 -3.27 0.32
CA PHE A 65 4.75 -2.77 0.69
C PHE A 65 5.88 -3.64 0.11
N GLU A 66 5.74 -4.96 0.18
CA GLU A 66 6.70 -5.89 -0.43
C GLU A 66 6.72 -5.78 -1.96
N PHE A 67 5.55 -5.57 -2.57
CA PHE A 67 5.42 -5.30 -3.99
C PHE A 67 6.17 -4.03 -4.38
N TRP A 68 5.97 -2.92 -3.65
CA TRP A 68 6.72 -1.68 -3.83
C TRP A 68 8.23 -1.91 -3.72
N LEU A 69 8.70 -2.63 -2.71
CA LEU A 69 10.12 -2.92 -2.54
C LEU A 69 10.71 -3.69 -3.73
N LYS A 70 9.97 -4.65 -4.27
CA LYS A 70 10.40 -5.43 -5.43
C LYS A 70 10.35 -4.58 -6.72
N ASP A 71 9.20 -4.02 -7.04
CA ASP A 71 8.99 -3.32 -8.31
C ASP A 71 9.89 -2.08 -8.46
N TYR A 72 10.20 -1.38 -7.36
CA TYR A 72 10.95 -0.12 -7.40
C TYR A 72 12.43 -0.24 -7.05
N PHE A 73 12.86 -1.32 -6.38
CA PHE A 73 14.23 -1.42 -5.84
C PHE A 73 14.88 -2.80 -5.92
N THR A 74 14.23 -3.82 -6.49
CA THR A 74 15.02 -4.95 -7.00
C THR A 74 15.59 -4.56 -8.35
N ASP A 75 16.86 -4.13 -8.34
CA ASP A 75 17.73 -4.26 -9.49
C ASP A 75 17.79 -5.77 -9.84
N GLU A 76 17.55 -6.09 -11.11
CA GLU A 76 18.04 -7.33 -11.70
C GLU A 76 19.56 -7.37 -11.47
N GLU A 77 20.04 -8.23 -10.56
CA GLU A 77 21.47 -8.60 -10.48
C GLU A 77 21.92 -9.32 -11.75
#